data_AF-A0A538MJQ0-F1
#
_entry.id   AF-A0A538MJQ0-F1
#
_cell.length_a   1.000
_cell.length_b   1.000
_cell.length_c   1.000
_cell.angle_alpha   90.00
_cell.angle_beta   90.00
_cell.angle_gamma   90.00
#
_symmetry.space_group_name_H-M   'P 1'
#
loop_
_entity.id
_entity.type
_entity.pdbx_description
1 polymer ?
#
loop_
_entity_poly.entity_id
_entity_poly.type
_entity_poly.pdbx_seq_one_letter_code
_entity_poly.pdbx_strand_id
1 'polypeptide(L)'
;MNARRATVLTVVGLALFLAAITLGTAAASPIKWVSVPLGTHQFGHLRSPDGIVAQAGPNEVGFKKGGTGCGCMDGPGGPVSFDVARNGSIWLFDVLNHRLLVWRSGAPAHPARTVRLGSNLDVRDFALGRDGTIYLNAVYAEPPAGDSGANLWALTPNGKLRWRAKAKLGNALRVGPNGILYSIGGARNNGAWTPLTTSAGRPLSLAAQRRQTVRFQPLAGGMHLIATQLGVHEVHFALVDSARKIVRAWRVTSHTRLALEPSALTPSFVGGELFVQLDVSRQTGPLSEHMVLGLRQSGAMQRRFSLDANALCCYDGTGASTPLRIASDGRLYQLRTNPKTGASIARYSLPR
;
A
#
# COMPACT_ATOMS: atom_id res chain seq x y z
N MET A 1 15.04 48.89 15.32
CA MET A 1 16.16 47.92 15.26
C MET A 1 15.65 46.57 15.76
N ASN A 2 15.63 45.45 15.05
CA ASN A 2 15.88 45.13 13.64
C ASN A 2 15.05 43.88 13.33
N ALA A 3 14.10 44.01 12.40
CA ALA A 3 13.52 42.89 11.68
C ALA A 3 14.57 42.34 10.70
N ARG A 4 15.12 41.15 10.96
CA ARG A 4 15.90 40.32 10.01
C ARG A 4 16.38 39.06 10.74
N ARG A 5 15.58 37.99 10.74
CA ARG A 5 15.99 36.58 10.98
C ARG A 5 14.74 35.68 10.97
N ALA A 6 14.04 35.59 9.84
CA ALA A 6 12.93 34.63 9.67
C ALA A 6 12.85 34.04 8.26
N THR A 7 13.91 34.14 7.47
CA THR A 7 13.84 33.83 6.02
C THR A 7 15.04 33.03 5.52
N VAL A 8 15.38 31.91 6.19
CA VAL A 8 16.46 31.01 5.69
C VAL A 8 16.13 29.50 5.78
N LEU A 9 15.08 29.06 6.49
CA LEU A 9 14.89 27.61 6.72
C LEU A 9 14.09 26.83 5.64
N THR A 10 13.54 27.48 4.61
CA THR A 10 12.65 26.82 3.64
C THR A 10 13.36 26.27 2.39
N VAL A 11 14.64 26.59 2.16
CA VAL A 11 15.37 26.16 0.94
C VAL A 11 16.27 24.93 1.18
N VAL A 12 16.66 24.66 2.43
CA VAL A 12 17.64 23.60 2.74
C VAL A 12 17.04 22.18 2.67
N GLY A 13 15.74 22.01 2.93
CA GLY A 13 15.07 20.71 2.87
C GLY A 13 14.95 20.13 1.46
N LEU A 14 14.96 20.97 0.42
CA LEU A 14 14.88 20.54 -0.99
C LEU A 14 16.27 20.34 -1.62
N ALA A 15 17.26 21.14 -1.22
CA ALA A 15 18.62 21.06 -1.74
C ALA A 15 19.35 19.76 -1.32
N LEU A 16 19.12 19.27 -0.10
CA LEU A 16 19.75 18.04 0.39
C LEU A 16 19.18 16.75 -0.24
N PHE A 17 18.03 16.80 -0.91
CA PHE A 17 17.51 15.68 -1.71
C PHE A 17 17.92 15.74 -3.19
N LEU A 18 18.31 16.91 -3.70
CA LEU A 18 18.87 17.07 -5.05
C LEU A 18 20.30 16.54 -5.17
N ALA A 19 21.05 16.44 -4.07
CA ALA A 19 22.44 15.96 -4.08
C ALA A 19 22.62 14.45 -4.37
N ALA A 20 21.54 13.65 -4.34
CA ALA A 20 21.58 12.24 -4.77
C ALA A 20 21.28 12.06 -6.28
N ILE A 21 21.04 13.16 -6.99
CA ILE A 21 20.99 13.21 -8.44
C ILE A 21 22.28 13.91 -8.87
N THR A 22 23.37 13.17 -9.06
CA THR A 22 24.55 13.68 -9.76
C THR A 22 24.17 13.92 -11.22
N LEU A 23 23.67 15.11 -11.53
CA LEU A 23 23.48 15.60 -12.88
C LEU A 23 24.29 16.88 -13.03
N GLY A 24 25.04 16.92 -14.13
CA GLY A 24 25.83 18.07 -14.54
C GLY A 24 25.01 19.34 -14.63
N THR A 25 25.75 20.44 -14.61
CA THR A 25 25.34 21.85 -14.66
C THR A 25 24.52 22.20 -15.90
N ALA A 26 23.28 21.71 -15.99
CA ALA A 26 22.22 22.31 -16.77
C ALA A 26 21.22 22.86 -15.78
N ALA A 27 21.01 24.17 -15.78
CA ALA A 27 20.03 24.83 -14.92
C ALA A 27 18.68 24.11 -15.05
N ALA A 28 18.32 23.34 -14.02
CA ALA A 28 17.07 22.60 -14.00
C ALA A 28 15.94 23.64 -14.08
N SER A 29 15.13 23.58 -15.13
CA SER A 29 13.93 24.40 -15.22
C SER A 29 13.14 24.27 -13.91
N PRO A 30 12.68 25.38 -13.30
CA PRO A 30 11.97 25.31 -12.02
C PRO A 30 10.78 24.37 -12.15
N ILE A 31 10.68 23.43 -11.19
CA ILE A 31 9.59 22.45 -11.16
C ILE A 31 8.26 23.20 -11.14
N LYS A 32 7.42 22.99 -12.16
CA LYS A 32 6.08 23.57 -12.20
C LYS A 32 5.14 22.76 -11.30
N TRP A 33 4.87 23.29 -10.13
CA TRP A 33 3.94 22.70 -9.16
C TRP A 33 2.49 23.02 -9.51
N VAL A 34 1.65 22.00 -9.59
CA VAL A 34 0.20 22.14 -9.60
C VAL A 34 -0.29 22.32 -8.17
N SER A 35 -0.95 23.43 -7.87
CA SER A 35 -1.59 23.63 -6.58
C SER A 35 -2.86 22.77 -6.45
N VAL A 36 -2.99 22.06 -5.33
CA VAL A 36 -4.14 21.21 -4.99
C VAL A 36 -4.62 21.61 -3.59
N PRO A 37 -5.35 22.72 -3.45
CA PRO A 37 -5.87 23.17 -2.16
C PRO A 37 -7.11 22.34 -1.76
N LEU A 38 -7.04 21.70 -0.60
CA LEU A 38 -8.13 20.87 -0.07
C LEU A 38 -9.09 21.64 0.84
N GLY A 39 -8.67 22.79 1.38
CA GLY A 39 -9.42 23.54 2.38
C GLY A 39 -9.54 22.78 3.70
N THR A 40 -10.68 22.95 4.37
CA THR A 40 -11.01 22.22 5.61
C THR A 40 -11.81 20.97 5.27
N HIS A 41 -11.39 19.83 5.80
CA HIS A 41 -12.07 18.55 5.62
C HIS A 41 -13.39 18.48 6.39
N GLN A 42 -14.43 17.92 5.75
CA GLN A 42 -15.71 17.64 6.38
C GLN A 42 -15.81 16.16 6.69
N PHE A 43 -15.64 15.81 7.97
CA PHE A 43 -15.71 14.44 8.45
C PHE A 43 -17.15 13.91 8.50
N GLY A 44 -17.31 12.60 8.43
CA GLY A 44 -18.58 11.88 8.47
C GLY A 44 -19.21 11.67 7.09
N HIS A 45 -18.66 12.27 6.03
CA HIS A 45 -19.16 12.14 4.66
C HIS A 45 -18.40 11.06 3.89
N LEU A 46 -18.54 9.82 4.38
CA LEU A 46 -17.90 8.66 3.76
C LEU A 46 -18.61 8.26 2.48
N ARG A 47 -17.83 7.85 1.48
CA ARG A 47 -18.38 7.33 0.23
C ARG A 47 -18.93 5.93 0.44
N SER A 48 -20.18 5.72 0.03
CA SER A 48 -20.78 4.39 -0.05
C SER A 48 -20.10 3.54 -1.14
N PRO A 49 -19.88 2.24 -0.89
CA PRO A 49 -19.33 1.36 -1.91
C PRO A 49 -20.34 1.10 -3.02
N ASP A 50 -19.86 0.84 -4.24
CA ASP A 50 -20.70 0.39 -5.35
C ASP A 50 -21.17 -1.06 -5.15
N GLY A 51 -20.49 -1.82 -4.29
CA GLY A 51 -20.88 -3.17 -3.94
C GLY A 51 -19.86 -3.88 -3.06
N ILE A 52 -20.30 -4.95 -2.40
CA ILE A 52 -19.45 -5.89 -1.68
C ILE A 52 -19.09 -7.03 -2.62
N VAL A 53 -17.79 -7.30 -2.78
CA VAL A 53 -17.26 -8.29 -3.75
C VAL A 53 -16.71 -9.56 -3.10
N ALA A 54 -16.57 -9.55 -1.78
CA ALA A 54 -16.24 -10.72 -0.97
C ALA A 54 -16.78 -10.49 0.44
N GLN A 55 -17.36 -11.53 1.01
CA GLN A 55 -17.89 -11.56 2.36
C GLN A 55 -17.60 -12.91 3.00
N ALA A 56 -17.21 -12.87 4.27
CA ALA A 56 -17.12 -14.01 5.17
C ALA A 56 -17.73 -13.60 6.50
N GLY A 57 -18.67 -14.39 7.01
CA GLY A 57 -19.26 -14.17 8.33
C GLY A 57 -18.26 -14.34 9.47
N PRO A 58 -18.64 -14.00 10.71
CA PRO A 58 -17.75 -14.04 11.88
C PRO A 58 -17.21 -15.44 12.21
N ASN A 59 -17.89 -16.50 11.75
CA ASN A 59 -17.45 -17.89 11.91
C ASN A 59 -16.63 -18.41 10.71
N GLU A 60 -16.55 -17.64 9.62
CA GLU A 60 -15.82 -18.01 8.40
C GLU A 60 -14.40 -17.43 8.35
N VAL A 61 -14.06 -16.51 9.25
CA VAL A 61 -12.74 -15.88 9.41
C VAL A 61 -12.34 -15.86 10.89
N GLY A 62 -11.03 -15.92 11.17
CA GLY A 62 -10.54 -15.94 12.53
C GLY A 62 -10.45 -14.54 13.15
N PHE A 63 -10.89 -14.40 14.40
CA PHE A 63 -10.61 -13.26 15.27
C PHE A 63 -10.10 -13.74 16.63
N LYS A 64 -9.16 -13.00 17.26
CA LYS A 64 -8.70 -13.32 18.62
C LYS A 64 -9.87 -13.18 19.63
N LYS A 65 -10.05 -14.16 20.50
CA LYS A 65 -11.09 -14.15 21.57
C LYS A 65 -10.72 -13.13 22.67
N GLY A 66 -11.69 -12.39 23.19
CA GLY A 66 -11.49 -11.43 24.29
C GLY A 66 -11.90 -9.98 24.00
N GLY A 67 -12.15 -9.63 22.74
CA GLY A 67 -13.11 -8.58 22.30
C GLY A 67 -12.93 -7.12 22.73
N THR A 68 -12.08 -6.76 23.69
CA THR A 68 -11.95 -5.38 24.21
C THR A 68 -10.57 -4.75 24.00
N GLY A 69 -9.62 -5.47 23.38
CA GLY A 69 -8.29 -4.95 23.08
C GLY A 69 -7.93 -5.06 21.60
N CYS A 70 -7.78 -3.92 20.93
CA CYS A 70 -6.91 -3.81 19.76
C CYS A 70 -5.47 -3.99 20.25
N GLY A 71 -5.00 -5.24 20.30
CA GLY A 71 -3.61 -5.58 20.57
C GLY A 71 -3.42 -6.66 21.64
N CYS A 72 -2.54 -7.63 21.31
CA CYS A 72 -1.52 -8.16 22.22
C CYS A 72 -0.22 -8.10 21.42
N MET A 73 0.92 -8.02 22.11
CA MET A 73 2.27 -7.69 21.61
C MET A 73 2.85 -8.55 20.46
N ASP A 74 2.08 -9.46 19.83
CA ASP A 74 2.55 -10.51 18.91
C ASP A 74 1.85 -10.56 17.51
N GLY A 75 1.05 -9.55 17.12
CA GLY A 75 0.55 -9.40 15.73
C GLY A 75 -0.98 -9.39 15.55
N PRO A 76 -1.46 -9.33 14.28
CA PRO A 76 -2.82 -8.92 13.95
C PRO A 76 -3.90 -9.82 14.56
N GLY A 77 -4.98 -9.20 15.05
CA GLY A 77 -6.08 -9.89 15.74
C GLY A 77 -7.13 -10.52 14.82
N GLY A 78 -6.93 -10.48 13.50
CA GLY A 78 -7.85 -10.98 12.47
C GLY A 78 -7.33 -10.71 11.05
N PRO A 79 -8.18 -10.76 10.02
CA PRO A 79 -7.76 -10.52 8.64
C PRO A 79 -7.34 -9.05 8.43
N VAL A 80 -6.14 -8.82 7.90
CA VAL A 80 -5.55 -7.46 7.72
C VAL A 80 -4.97 -7.22 6.32
N SER A 81 -4.95 -8.22 5.46
CA SER A 81 -4.40 -8.11 4.10
C SER A 81 -5.26 -8.87 3.11
N PHE A 82 -5.45 -8.27 1.93
CA PHE A 82 -6.15 -8.87 0.80
C PHE A 82 -5.48 -8.49 -0.52
N ASP A 83 -5.80 -9.22 -1.58
CA ASP A 83 -5.39 -8.87 -2.93
C ASP A 83 -6.47 -9.24 -3.95
N VAL A 84 -6.41 -8.59 -5.11
CA VAL A 84 -7.35 -8.78 -6.22
C VAL A 84 -6.58 -9.31 -7.42
N ALA A 85 -6.85 -10.56 -7.79
CA ALA A 85 -6.20 -11.18 -8.93
C ALA A 85 -6.71 -10.56 -10.26
N ARG A 86 -5.92 -10.71 -11.33
CA ARG A 86 -6.28 -10.21 -12.67
C ARG A 86 -7.60 -10.76 -13.22
N ASN A 87 -7.97 -11.98 -12.83
CA ASN A 87 -9.25 -12.60 -13.19
C ASN A 87 -10.43 -12.10 -12.33
N GLY A 88 -10.21 -11.08 -11.50
CA GLY A 88 -11.22 -10.52 -10.61
C GLY A 88 -11.55 -11.36 -9.38
N SER A 89 -10.82 -12.46 -9.12
CA SER A 89 -10.95 -13.17 -7.85
C SER A 89 -10.37 -12.36 -6.69
N ILE A 90 -11.05 -12.42 -5.55
CA ILE A 90 -10.66 -11.71 -4.33
C ILE A 90 -10.01 -12.73 -3.40
N TRP A 91 -8.87 -12.36 -2.81
CA TRP A 91 -8.13 -13.22 -1.89
C TRP A 91 -7.95 -12.48 -0.58
N LEU A 92 -8.30 -13.14 0.53
CA LEU A 92 -8.16 -12.60 1.88
C LEU A 92 -7.20 -13.48 2.67
N PHE A 93 -6.27 -12.87 3.39
CA PHE A 93 -5.43 -13.59 4.33
C PHE A 93 -6.10 -13.68 5.70
N ASP A 94 -6.53 -14.90 6.04
CA ASP A 94 -7.12 -15.26 7.33
C ASP A 94 -6.00 -15.76 8.25
N VAL A 95 -5.29 -14.80 8.84
CA VAL A 95 -4.02 -14.99 9.55
C VAL A 95 -4.11 -16.09 10.61
N LEU A 96 -5.13 -16.01 11.46
CA LEU A 96 -5.29 -16.92 12.61
C LEU A 96 -5.62 -18.35 12.22
N ASN A 97 -6.17 -18.55 11.02
CA ASN A 97 -6.48 -19.89 10.50
C ASN A 97 -5.44 -20.36 9.46
N HIS A 98 -4.30 -19.67 9.33
CA HIS A 98 -3.19 -20.01 8.44
C HIS A 98 -3.65 -20.35 7.01
N ARG A 99 -4.51 -19.51 6.42
CA ARG A 99 -5.10 -19.79 5.11
C ARG A 99 -5.40 -18.54 4.30
N LEU A 100 -5.51 -18.71 2.99
CA LEU A 100 -6.10 -17.72 2.10
C LEU A 100 -7.52 -18.16 1.74
N LEU A 101 -8.48 -17.27 1.93
CA LEU A 101 -9.86 -17.44 1.45
C LEU A 101 -9.97 -16.79 0.08
N VAL A 102 -10.70 -17.42 -0.85
CA VAL A 102 -10.78 -16.94 -2.23
C VAL A 102 -12.22 -16.92 -2.72
N TRP A 103 -12.65 -15.78 -3.23
CA TRP A 103 -13.95 -15.59 -3.86
C TRP A 103 -13.79 -15.54 -5.37
N ARG A 104 -14.74 -16.14 -6.09
CA ARG A 104 -14.84 -15.97 -7.54
C ARG A 104 -15.40 -14.59 -7.84
N SER A 105 -14.99 -14.00 -8.97
CA SER A 105 -15.56 -12.74 -9.41
C SER A 105 -17.08 -12.89 -9.59
N GLY A 106 -17.87 -11.94 -9.06
CA GLY A 106 -19.33 -11.97 -9.11
C GLY A 106 -20.02 -12.89 -8.11
N ALA A 107 -19.28 -13.64 -7.27
CA ALA A 107 -19.84 -14.52 -6.24
C ALA A 107 -19.35 -14.13 -4.84
N PRO A 108 -19.91 -13.07 -4.23
CA PRO A 108 -19.35 -12.45 -3.03
C PRO A 108 -19.74 -13.13 -1.71
N ALA A 109 -20.81 -13.92 -1.68
CA ALA A 109 -21.46 -14.33 -0.43
C ALA A 109 -20.56 -15.17 0.50
N HIS A 110 -19.78 -16.11 -0.06
CA HIS A 110 -18.92 -17.04 0.69
C HIS A 110 -17.64 -17.35 -0.09
N PRO A 111 -16.53 -17.70 0.61
CA PRO A 111 -15.32 -18.17 -0.05
C PRO A 111 -15.61 -19.38 -0.95
N ALA A 112 -15.28 -19.28 -2.23
CA ALA A 112 -15.44 -20.38 -3.19
C ALA A 112 -14.36 -21.46 -3.03
N ARG A 113 -13.22 -21.12 -2.41
CA ARG A 113 -12.16 -22.06 -2.07
C ARG A 113 -11.25 -21.51 -0.97
N THR A 114 -10.50 -22.43 -0.37
CA THR A 114 -9.49 -22.15 0.64
C THR A 114 -8.15 -22.69 0.19
N VAL A 115 -7.09 -21.89 0.33
CA VAL A 115 -5.70 -22.33 0.19
C VAL A 115 -5.08 -22.40 1.57
N ARG A 116 -4.81 -23.61 2.06
CA ARG A 116 -4.15 -23.80 3.34
C ARG A 116 -2.68 -23.41 3.21
N LEU A 117 -2.21 -22.60 4.16
CA LEU A 117 -0.80 -22.31 4.37
C LEU A 117 -0.29 -23.26 5.46
N GLY A 118 1.00 -23.58 5.46
CA GLY A 118 1.58 -24.42 6.51
C GLY A 118 1.39 -23.78 7.88
N SER A 119 0.85 -24.51 8.85
CA SER A 119 0.64 -24.00 10.23
C SER A 119 1.95 -23.68 10.95
N ASN A 120 3.06 -24.26 10.51
CA ASN A 120 4.41 -23.95 10.97
C ASN A 120 5.02 -22.71 10.30
N LEU A 121 4.31 -22.07 9.37
CA LEU A 121 4.74 -20.82 8.76
C LEU A 121 4.14 -19.64 9.52
N ASP A 122 5.03 -18.75 9.92
CA ASP A 122 4.70 -17.42 10.37
C ASP A 122 4.65 -16.49 9.14
N VAL A 123 3.44 -16.32 8.61
CA VAL A 123 3.18 -15.54 7.40
C VAL A 123 2.79 -14.12 7.77
N ARG A 124 3.56 -13.15 7.27
CA ARG A 124 3.45 -11.73 7.61
C ARG A 124 2.72 -10.90 6.56
N ASP A 125 2.82 -11.25 5.28
CA ASP A 125 2.05 -10.63 4.19
C ASP A 125 2.00 -11.56 2.97
N PHE A 126 1.11 -11.26 2.03
CA PHE A 126 1.08 -11.90 0.72
C PHE A 126 0.82 -10.93 -0.43
N ALA A 127 1.18 -11.33 -1.64
CA ALA A 127 0.80 -10.66 -2.87
C ALA A 127 0.60 -11.66 -4.02
N LEU A 128 -0.25 -11.31 -4.98
CA LEU A 128 -0.56 -12.17 -6.13
C LEU A 128 0.23 -11.73 -7.37
N GLY A 129 0.99 -12.67 -7.91
CA GLY A 129 1.63 -12.57 -9.23
C GLY A 129 0.61 -12.56 -10.36
N ARG A 130 1.03 -12.06 -11.53
CA ARG A 130 0.18 -11.99 -12.73
C ARG A 130 -0.27 -13.35 -13.25
N ASP A 131 0.54 -14.36 -13.01
CA ASP A 131 0.33 -15.76 -13.35
C ASP A 131 -0.43 -16.54 -12.25
N GLY A 132 -0.91 -15.84 -11.21
CA GLY A 132 -1.57 -16.43 -10.05
C GLY A 132 -0.61 -17.05 -9.03
N THR A 133 0.70 -16.89 -9.19
CA THR A 133 1.66 -17.26 -8.15
C THR A 133 1.36 -16.48 -6.88
N ILE A 134 1.34 -17.17 -5.74
CA ILE A 134 1.13 -16.57 -4.42
C ILE A 134 2.52 -16.31 -3.85
N TYR A 135 2.85 -15.05 -3.61
CA TYR A 135 4.08 -14.68 -2.91
C TYR A 135 3.78 -14.45 -1.45
N LEU A 136 4.58 -15.03 -0.56
CA LEU A 136 4.48 -14.83 0.89
C LEU A 136 5.77 -14.23 1.45
N ASN A 137 5.62 -13.26 2.34
CA ASN A 137 6.63 -12.95 3.35
C ASN A 137 6.36 -13.89 4.51
N ALA A 138 7.18 -14.92 4.65
CA ALA A 138 6.97 -15.94 5.67
C ALA A 138 8.28 -16.57 6.11
N VAL A 139 8.37 -16.89 7.39
CA VAL A 139 9.45 -17.70 7.96
C VAL A 139 8.85 -18.93 8.64
N TYR A 140 9.67 -19.95 8.87
CA TYR A 140 9.25 -20.99 9.81
C TYR A 140 9.19 -20.41 11.22
N ALA A 141 8.09 -20.68 11.94
CA ALA A 141 7.99 -20.36 13.35
C ALA A 141 9.06 -21.10 14.16
N GLU A 142 9.27 -22.38 13.82
CA GLU A 142 10.35 -23.22 14.33
C GLU A 142 11.13 -23.75 13.12
N PRO A 143 12.29 -23.14 12.78
CA PRO A 143 13.07 -23.57 11.63
C PRO A 143 13.62 -24.99 11.80
N PRO A 144 13.43 -25.89 10.81
CA PRO A 144 14.05 -27.20 10.85
C PRO A 144 15.59 -27.09 10.77
N ALA A 145 16.29 -28.12 11.23
CA ALA A 145 17.74 -28.18 11.10
C ALA A 145 18.17 -28.06 9.62
N GLY A 146 19.17 -27.21 9.36
CA GLY A 146 19.64 -26.92 8.01
C GLY A 146 18.75 -25.96 7.22
N ASP A 147 17.79 -25.29 7.86
CA ASP A 147 16.98 -24.29 7.18
C ASP A 147 17.85 -23.17 6.58
N SER A 148 17.54 -22.80 5.33
CA SER A 148 18.31 -21.76 4.64
C SER A 148 18.04 -20.36 5.21
N GLY A 149 17.04 -20.17 6.07
CA GLY A 149 16.57 -18.85 6.51
C GLY A 149 15.84 -18.10 5.40
N ALA A 150 15.26 -18.80 4.43
CA ALA A 150 14.49 -18.18 3.37
C ALA A 150 13.19 -17.58 3.92
N ASN A 151 12.96 -16.31 3.59
CA ASN A 151 11.82 -15.52 4.08
C ASN A 151 10.85 -15.09 2.97
N LEU A 152 11.18 -15.36 1.69
CA LEU A 152 10.29 -15.17 0.56
C LEU A 152 9.91 -16.52 -0.05
N TRP A 153 8.60 -16.75 -0.16
CA TRP A 153 8.04 -17.98 -0.68
C TRP A 153 7.21 -17.70 -1.92
N ALA A 154 7.29 -18.58 -2.91
CA ALA A 154 6.38 -18.57 -4.06
C ALA A 154 5.63 -19.89 -4.12
N LEU A 155 4.31 -19.81 -4.12
CA LEU A 155 3.42 -20.95 -4.20
C LEU A 155 2.63 -20.91 -5.52
N THR A 156 2.21 -22.07 -5.99
CA THR A 156 1.20 -22.19 -7.03
C THR A 156 -0.15 -21.63 -6.53
N PRO A 157 -1.12 -21.36 -7.43
CA PRO A 157 -2.44 -20.89 -7.01
C PRO A 157 -3.19 -21.84 -6.05
N ASN A 158 -2.79 -23.11 -5.95
CA ASN A 158 -3.34 -24.09 -5.00
C ASN A 158 -2.47 -24.31 -3.75
N GLY A 159 -1.44 -23.49 -3.53
CA GLY A 159 -0.64 -23.49 -2.30
C GLY A 159 0.57 -24.43 -2.30
N LYS A 160 0.89 -25.10 -3.42
CA LYS A 160 2.09 -25.93 -3.52
C LYS A 160 3.33 -25.05 -3.67
N LEU A 161 4.40 -25.38 -2.96
CA LEU A 161 5.68 -24.68 -3.05
C LEU A 161 6.24 -24.76 -4.48
N ARG A 162 6.58 -23.61 -5.07
CA ARG A 162 7.38 -23.53 -6.30
C ARG A 162 8.86 -23.33 -5.96
N TRP A 163 9.15 -22.36 -5.10
CA TRP A 163 10.49 -22.05 -4.63
C TRP A 163 10.45 -21.19 -3.36
N ARG A 164 11.58 -21.13 -2.65
CA ARG A 164 11.82 -20.20 -1.55
C ARG A 164 13.20 -19.55 -1.68
N ALA A 165 13.33 -18.29 -1.28
CA ALA A 165 14.57 -17.53 -1.40
C ALA A 165 14.77 -16.56 -0.22
N LYS A 166 16.01 -16.13 -0.02
CA LYS A 166 16.33 -15.01 0.88
C LYS A 166 15.95 -13.69 0.21
N ALA A 167 15.29 -12.83 0.95
CA ALA A 167 14.83 -11.53 0.50
C ALA A 167 15.05 -10.45 1.56
N LYS A 168 15.36 -9.23 1.10
CA LYS A 168 15.35 -8.02 1.90
C LYS A 168 13.91 -7.53 2.04
N LEU A 169 13.23 -8.08 3.04
CA LEU A 169 11.82 -7.79 3.32
C LEU A 169 11.68 -6.57 4.23
N GLY A 170 10.62 -5.81 3.98
CA GLY A 170 10.15 -4.69 4.76
C GLY A 170 8.76 -4.99 5.29
N ASN A 171 7.91 -3.97 5.31
CA ASN A 171 6.58 -4.08 5.90
C ASN A 171 5.59 -4.80 5.00
N ALA A 172 5.67 -4.65 3.67
CA ALA A 172 4.60 -5.11 2.80
C ALA A 172 5.10 -5.64 1.46
N LEU A 173 4.36 -6.57 0.87
CA LEU A 173 4.58 -7.10 -0.47
C LEU A 173 3.62 -6.48 -1.47
N ARG A 174 4.11 -6.04 -2.64
CA ARG A 174 3.29 -5.50 -3.73
C ARG A 174 3.79 -5.97 -5.07
N VAL A 175 2.89 -6.36 -5.97
CA VAL A 175 3.25 -6.59 -7.38
C VAL A 175 3.06 -5.31 -8.17
N GLY A 176 4.14 -4.81 -8.75
CA GLY A 176 4.13 -3.60 -9.55
C GLY A 176 3.46 -3.78 -10.92
N PRO A 177 3.18 -2.68 -11.63
CA PRO A 177 2.63 -2.68 -13.00
C PRO A 177 3.62 -3.19 -14.06
N ASN A 178 4.83 -3.58 -13.68
CA ASN A 178 5.81 -4.31 -14.50
C ASN A 178 5.83 -5.83 -14.20
N GLY A 179 4.99 -6.30 -13.27
CA GLY A 179 4.93 -7.71 -12.85
C GLY A 179 6.02 -8.12 -11.86
N ILE A 180 6.87 -7.19 -11.44
CA ILE A 180 7.88 -7.43 -10.41
C ILE A 180 7.21 -7.39 -9.03
N LEU A 181 7.53 -8.38 -8.19
CA LEU A 181 7.24 -8.33 -6.77
C LEU A 181 8.22 -7.37 -6.08
N TYR A 182 7.69 -6.43 -5.31
CA TYR A 182 8.43 -5.50 -4.48
C TYR A 182 8.15 -5.76 -3.00
N SER A 183 9.20 -5.60 -2.20
CA SER A 183 9.07 -5.30 -0.79
C SER A 183 9.04 -3.79 -0.57
N ILE A 184 8.13 -3.31 0.27
CA ILE A 184 8.04 -1.91 0.67
C ILE A 184 8.52 -1.77 2.10
N GLY A 185 9.54 -0.93 2.33
CA GLY A 185 9.99 -0.57 3.67
C GLY A 185 8.98 0.30 4.40
N GLY A 186 8.88 0.17 5.73
CA GLY A 186 8.09 1.08 6.56
C GLY A 186 8.68 2.50 6.63
N ALA A 187 8.06 3.35 7.46
CA ALA A 187 8.48 4.74 7.68
C ALA A 187 9.98 4.86 8.05
N ARG A 188 10.51 3.96 8.89
CA ARG A 188 11.93 3.92 9.28
C ARG A 188 12.90 3.65 8.13
N ASN A 189 12.42 3.00 7.07
CA ASN A 189 13.18 2.71 5.85
C ASN A 189 12.82 3.66 4.69
N ASN A 190 12.22 4.83 5.01
CA ASN A 190 11.79 5.85 4.06
C ASN A 190 10.94 5.32 2.90
N GLY A 191 10.10 4.31 3.14
CA GLY A 191 9.22 3.79 2.09
C GLY A 191 9.95 3.11 0.93
N ALA A 192 11.20 2.64 1.12
CA ALA A 192 12.01 2.11 0.02
C ALA A 192 11.36 0.89 -0.67
N TRP A 193 11.42 0.88 -2.00
CA TRP A 193 10.91 -0.17 -2.87
C TRP A 193 12.06 -1.07 -3.30
N THR A 194 12.07 -2.30 -2.82
CA THR A 194 13.09 -3.30 -3.14
C THR A 194 12.50 -4.36 -4.05
N PRO A 195 12.92 -4.49 -5.32
CA PRO A 195 12.46 -5.56 -6.17
C PRO A 195 12.98 -6.89 -5.63
N LEU A 196 12.11 -7.88 -5.55
CA LEU A 196 12.41 -9.22 -5.04
C LEU A 196 12.47 -10.26 -6.15
N THR A 197 11.86 -9.97 -7.30
CA THR A 197 11.76 -10.89 -8.43
C THR A 197 12.03 -10.18 -9.75
N THR A 198 12.34 -10.95 -10.79
CA THR A 198 12.22 -10.49 -12.19
C THR A 198 10.74 -10.32 -12.56
N SER A 199 10.43 -9.67 -13.68
CA SER A 199 9.05 -9.60 -14.22
C SER A 199 8.42 -10.97 -14.52
N ALA A 200 9.24 -11.99 -14.76
CA ALA A 200 8.82 -13.38 -14.92
C ALA A 200 8.65 -14.14 -13.58
N GLY A 201 8.74 -13.44 -12.44
CA GLY A 201 8.51 -14.04 -11.12
C GLY A 201 9.63 -14.91 -10.57
N ARG A 202 10.85 -14.87 -11.15
CA ARG A 202 12.04 -15.55 -10.60
C ARG A 202 12.68 -14.71 -9.48
N PRO A 203 13.18 -15.30 -8.39
CA PRO A 203 13.79 -14.55 -7.29
C PRO A 203 15.09 -13.85 -7.72
N LEU A 204 15.29 -12.62 -7.24
CA LEU A 204 16.54 -11.88 -7.39
C LEU A 204 17.52 -12.26 -6.28
N SER A 205 18.82 -12.25 -6.58
CA SER A 205 19.86 -12.40 -5.54
C SER A 205 19.85 -11.21 -4.57
N LEU A 206 20.27 -11.41 -3.32
CA LEU A 206 20.32 -10.32 -2.32
C LEU A 206 21.16 -9.13 -2.79
N ALA A 207 22.24 -9.37 -3.53
CA ALA A 207 23.06 -8.31 -4.11
C ALA A 207 22.30 -7.52 -5.19
N ALA A 208 21.53 -8.20 -6.05
CA ALA A 208 20.67 -7.53 -7.03
C ALA A 208 19.54 -6.74 -6.35
N GLN A 209 18.89 -7.31 -5.33
CA GLN A 209 17.86 -6.62 -4.55
C GLN A 209 18.40 -5.31 -3.97
N ARG A 210 19.56 -5.34 -3.29
CA ARG A 210 20.20 -4.14 -2.71
C ARG A 210 20.54 -3.08 -3.75
N ARG A 211 21.12 -3.49 -4.89
CA ARG A 211 21.50 -2.57 -5.98
C ARG A 211 20.30 -1.91 -6.65
N GLN A 212 19.16 -2.59 -6.67
CA GLN A 212 17.95 -2.13 -7.35
C GLN A 212 16.92 -1.51 -6.40
N THR A 213 17.18 -1.46 -5.10
CA THR A 213 16.33 -0.74 -4.15
C THR A 213 16.28 0.74 -4.51
N VAL A 214 15.06 1.28 -4.64
CA VAL A 214 14.82 2.70 -4.93
C VAL A 214 13.95 3.33 -3.85
N ARG A 215 13.98 4.66 -3.74
CA ARG A 215 13.16 5.43 -2.77
C ARG A 215 11.85 5.95 -3.35
N PHE A 216 11.57 5.59 -4.60
CA PHE A 216 10.40 6.04 -5.33
C PHE A 216 9.59 4.82 -5.77
N GLN A 217 8.27 4.96 -5.73
CA GLN A 217 7.38 3.88 -6.12
C GLN A 217 7.41 3.69 -7.63
N PRO A 218 7.62 2.48 -8.15
CA PRO A 218 7.44 2.18 -9.57
C PRO A 218 5.97 2.27 -9.98
N LEU A 219 5.72 2.93 -11.10
CA LEU A 219 4.42 3.08 -11.74
C LEU A 219 4.45 2.52 -13.18
N ALA A 220 3.28 2.50 -13.82
CA ALA A 220 3.17 2.02 -15.20
C ALA A 220 3.97 2.90 -16.17
N GLY A 221 4.42 2.33 -17.29
CA GLY A 221 5.18 3.07 -18.31
C GLY A 221 6.61 3.46 -17.89
N GLY A 222 7.18 2.81 -16.88
CA GLY A 222 8.54 3.13 -16.39
C GLY A 222 8.63 4.42 -15.58
N MET A 223 7.47 5.01 -15.24
CA MET A 223 7.40 6.16 -14.34
C MET A 223 7.63 5.74 -12.89
N HIS A 224 7.93 6.73 -12.07
CA HIS A 224 8.09 6.61 -10.64
C HIS A 224 7.33 7.72 -9.92
N LEU A 225 6.83 7.41 -8.73
CA LEU A 225 6.21 8.39 -7.84
C LEU A 225 7.12 8.68 -6.66
N ILE A 226 7.37 9.96 -6.45
CA ILE A 226 7.92 10.49 -5.20
C ILE A 226 6.76 11.12 -4.44
N ALA A 227 6.57 10.69 -3.20
CA ALA A 227 5.63 11.30 -2.27
C ALA A 227 6.42 11.82 -1.07
N THR A 228 6.15 13.05 -0.65
CA THR A 228 6.90 13.70 0.43
C THR A 228 5.97 14.54 1.28
N GLN A 229 5.94 14.27 2.57
CA GLN A 229 5.23 15.10 3.52
C GLN A 229 6.19 16.18 4.06
N LEU A 230 5.92 17.45 3.77
CA LEU A 230 6.74 18.57 4.23
C LEU A 230 6.26 19.14 5.56
N GLY A 231 5.01 18.89 5.92
CA GLY A 231 4.43 19.25 7.20
C GLY A 231 3.08 18.58 7.40
N VAL A 232 2.44 18.83 8.55
CA VAL A 232 1.12 18.26 8.86
C VAL A 232 -0.01 18.83 7.99
N HIS A 233 0.27 19.81 7.12
CA HIS A 233 -0.71 20.46 6.25
C HIS A 233 -0.31 20.46 4.77
N GLU A 234 0.80 19.81 4.44
CA GLU A 234 1.37 19.88 3.09
C GLU A 234 2.06 18.57 2.68
N VAL A 235 1.60 18.01 1.56
CA VAL A 235 2.16 16.82 0.92
C VAL A 235 2.42 17.10 -0.55
N HIS A 236 3.59 16.67 -1.03
CA HIS A 236 4.03 16.80 -2.41
C HIS A 236 4.02 15.45 -3.08
N PHE A 237 3.57 15.43 -4.33
CA PHE A 237 3.66 14.28 -5.22
C PHE A 237 4.39 14.70 -6.49
N ALA A 238 5.36 13.92 -6.94
CA ALA A 238 6.05 14.14 -8.19
C ALA A 238 6.15 12.85 -9.00
N LEU A 239 5.75 12.93 -10.27
CA LEU A 239 6.01 11.90 -11.26
C LEU A 239 7.38 12.14 -11.89
N VAL A 240 8.14 11.06 -11.95
CA VAL A 240 9.49 11.03 -12.49
C VAL A 240 9.52 9.97 -13.59
N ASP A 241 10.04 10.30 -14.76
CA ASP A 241 10.20 9.32 -15.84
C ASP A 241 11.41 8.39 -15.61
N SER A 242 11.66 7.49 -16.56
CA SER A 242 12.80 6.58 -16.53
C SER A 242 14.15 7.30 -16.62
N ALA A 243 14.19 8.50 -17.20
CA ALA A 243 15.37 9.37 -17.28
C ALA A 243 15.58 10.21 -16.01
N ARG A 244 14.81 9.95 -14.94
CA ARG A 244 14.83 10.68 -13.67
C ARG A 244 14.43 12.16 -13.78
N LYS A 245 13.73 12.54 -14.84
CA LYS A 245 13.19 13.89 -15.01
C LYS A 245 11.79 13.97 -14.39
N ILE A 246 11.55 15.03 -13.63
CA ILE A 246 10.21 15.33 -13.13
C ILE A 246 9.34 15.73 -14.33
N VAL A 247 8.33 14.91 -14.61
CA VAL A 247 7.36 15.17 -15.69
C VAL A 247 6.12 15.89 -15.18
N ARG A 248 5.81 15.73 -13.89
CA ARG A 248 4.70 16.43 -13.24
C ARG A 248 4.88 16.49 -11.74
N ALA A 249 4.39 17.55 -11.11
CA ALA A 249 4.39 17.67 -9.67
C ALA A 249 3.11 18.35 -9.16
N TRP A 250 2.62 17.90 -8.01
CA TRP A 250 1.46 18.45 -7.31
C TRP A 250 1.85 18.81 -5.88
N ARG A 251 1.39 19.97 -5.45
CA ARG A 251 1.49 20.47 -4.09
C ARG A 251 0.11 20.43 -3.48
N VAL A 252 -0.12 19.47 -2.58
CA VAL A 252 -1.38 19.27 -1.87
C VAL A 252 -1.31 20.00 -0.55
N THR A 253 -2.23 20.93 -0.31
CA THR A 253 -2.31 21.71 0.93
C THR A 253 -3.68 21.58 1.58
N SER A 254 -3.75 21.65 2.91
CA SER A 254 -4.98 21.46 3.66
C SER A 254 -4.98 22.26 4.96
N HIS A 255 -6.14 22.77 5.38
CA HIS A 255 -6.32 23.32 6.74
C HIS A 255 -6.51 22.21 7.78
N THR A 256 -6.93 21.02 7.34
CA THR A 256 -6.99 19.81 8.17
C THR A 256 -5.64 19.09 8.14
N ARG A 257 -5.28 18.38 9.22
CA ARG A 257 -4.02 17.62 9.26
C ARG A 257 -4.04 16.52 8.22
N LEU A 258 -2.91 16.36 7.53
CA LEU A 258 -2.61 15.31 6.57
C LEU A 258 -1.55 14.39 7.14
N ALA A 259 -1.68 13.09 6.87
CA ALA A 259 -0.59 12.13 7.01
C ALA A 259 -0.44 11.30 5.73
N LEU A 260 0.79 11.15 5.29
CA LEU A 260 1.14 10.23 4.21
C LEU A 260 1.35 8.84 4.85
N GLU A 261 0.42 7.92 4.62
CA GLU A 261 0.51 6.54 5.10
C GLU A 261 0.88 5.61 3.93
N PRO A 262 2.18 5.35 3.68
CA PRO A 262 2.62 4.60 2.50
C PRO A 262 2.19 3.12 2.51
N SER A 263 1.68 2.61 3.63
CA SER A 263 1.26 1.22 3.76
C SER A 263 -0.19 0.97 3.32
N ALA A 264 -1.08 1.97 3.43
CA ALA A 264 -2.53 1.78 3.34
C ALA A 264 -3.01 1.56 1.90
N LEU A 265 -2.72 2.49 0.99
CA LEU A 265 -2.96 2.34 -0.45
C LEU A 265 -1.64 2.39 -1.20
N THR A 266 -1.51 1.55 -2.23
CA THR A 266 -0.46 1.70 -3.24
C THR A 266 -0.98 2.58 -4.38
N PRO A 267 -0.44 3.80 -4.58
CA PRO A 267 -0.82 4.68 -5.68
C PRO A 267 -0.80 4.01 -7.05
N SER A 268 -1.69 4.41 -7.95
CA SER A 268 -1.74 3.85 -9.31
C SER A 268 -2.40 4.79 -10.29
N PHE A 269 -2.10 4.62 -11.57
CA PHE A 269 -2.82 5.31 -12.64
C PHE A 269 -4.11 4.58 -12.99
N VAL A 270 -5.20 5.34 -13.10
CA VAL A 270 -6.48 4.87 -13.63
C VAL A 270 -7.02 5.94 -14.57
N GLY A 271 -7.28 5.57 -15.83
CA GLY A 271 -7.82 6.52 -16.81
C GLY A 271 -6.93 7.75 -17.08
N GLY A 272 -5.60 7.62 -16.89
CA GLY A 272 -4.66 8.75 -17.04
C GLY A 272 -4.53 9.66 -15.82
N GLU A 273 -5.25 9.38 -14.73
CA GLU A 273 -5.16 10.09 -13.46
C GLU A 273 -4.35 9.28 -12.44
N LEU A 274 -3.51 9.95 -11.67
CA LEU A 274 -2.80 9.31 -10.55
C LEU A 274 -3.72 9.32 -9.33
N PHE A 275 -4.08 8.15 -8.83
CA PHE A 275 -4.81 8.03 -7.57
C PHE A 275 -3.84 7.80 -6.41
N VAL A 276 -3.97 8.63 -5.38
CA VAL A 276 -3.21 8.56 -4.13
C VAL A 276 -4.17 8.55 -2.94
N GLN A 277 -3.66 8.24 -1.76
CA GLN A 277 -4.39 8.34 -0.51
C GLN A 277 -3.58 9.15 0.51
N LEU A 278 -4.31 9.92 1.30
CA LEU A 278 -3.83 10.63 2.48
C LEU A 278 -4.78 10.35 3.63
N ASP A 279 -4.26 10.27 4.84
CA ASP A 279 -5.12 10.30 6.03
C ASP A 279 -5.39 11.76 6.38
N VAL A 280 -6.67 12.04 6.63
CA VAL A 280 -7.13 13.33 7.16
C VAL A 280 -7.59 13.12 8.59
N SER A 281 -7.09 13.93 9.51
CA SER A 281 -7.42 13.79 10.93
C SER A 281 -7.70 15.13 11.61
N ARG A 282 -8.53 15.10 12.65
CA ARG A 282 -8.75 16.28 13.49
C ARG A 282 -7.48 16.62 14.27
N GLN A 283 -7.31 17.89 14.63
CA GLN A 283 -6.23 18.30 15.53
C GLN A 283 -6.38 17.67 16.93
N THR A 284 -7.62 17.45 17.35
CA THR A 284 -7.99 16.85 18.64
C THR A 284 -8.99 15.70 18.43
N GLY A 285 -8.79 14.59 19.13
CA GLY A 285 -9.65 13.40 19.08
C GLY A 285 -9.25 12.36 18.02
N PRO A 286 -9.89 11.18 18.03
CA PRO A 286 -9.46 10.01 17.25
C PRO A 286 -10.04 9.96 15.82
N LEU A 287 -10.75 11.01 15.38
CA LEU A 287 -11.45 10.95 14.09
C LEU A 287 -10.47 11.10 12.93
N SER A 288 -10.35 10.03 12.14
CA SER A 288 -9.52 9.93 10.93
C SER A 288 -10.32 9.31 9.78
N GLU A 289 -10.03 9.72 8.55
CA GLU A 289 -10.59 9.15 7.33
C GLU A 289 -9.50 8.98 6.28
N HIS A 290 -9.63 7.95 5.44
CA HIS A 290 -8.79 7.81 4.26
C HIS A 290 -9.36 8.69 3.15
N MET A 291 -8.68 9.78 2.82
CA MET A 291 -9.04 10.62 1.68
C MET A 291 -8.31 10.13 0.42
N VAL A 292 -9.09 9.68 -0.56
CA VAL A 292 -8.58 9.27 -1.88
C VAL A 292 -8.63 10.47 -2.82
N LEU A 293 -7.52 10.75 -3.49
CA LEU A 293 -7.37 11.89 -4.41
C LEU A 293 -7.03 11.41 -5.82
N GLY A 294 -7.76 11.90 -6.81
CA GLY A 294 -7.40 11.81 -8.22
C GLY A 294 -6.61 13.04 -8.68
N LEU A 295 -5.33 12.85 -8.99
CA LEU A 295 -4.41 13.90 -9.44
C LEU A 295 -4.29 13.87 -10.97
N ARG A 296 -4.98 14.81 -11.61
CA ARG A 296 -4.97 14.98 -13.08
C ARG A 296 -3.69 15.61 -13.59
N GLN A 297 -3.29 15.19 -14.79
CA GLN A 297 -2.21 15.82 -15.56
C GLN A 297 -2.56 17.23 -16.08
N SER A 298 -3.84 17.61 -16.17
CA SER A 298 -4.23 18.96 -16.60
C SER A 298 -4.17 20.01 -15.49
N GLY A 299 -4.10 19.59 -14.22
CA GLY A 299 -3.92 20.48 -13.07
C GLY A 299 -5.19 20.92 -12.35
N ALA A 300 -6.38 20.58 -12.86
CA ALA A 300 -7.62 20.75 -12.10
C ALA A 300 -7.80 19.57 -11.12
N MET A 301 -7.85 19.85 -9.82
CA MET A 301 -8.38 18.91 -8.84
C MET A 301 -9.89 18.86 -9.00
N GLN A 302 -10.46 17.68 -9.27
CA GLN A 302 -11.92 17.55 -9.20
C GLN A 302 -12.38 16.41 -8.30
N ARG A 303 -11.51 15.43 -8.00
CA ARG A 303 -11.97 14.11 -7.56
C ARG A 303 -11.34 13.73 -6.25
N ARG A 304 -12.15 13.85 -5.19
CA ARG A 304 -11.81 13.37 -3.86
C ARG A 304 -13.02 12.74 -3.21
N PHE A 305 -12.78 11.75 -2.36
CA PHE A 305 -13.80 11.19 -1.49
C PHE A 305 -13.12 10.54 -0.28
N SER A 306 -13.88 10.42 0.81
CA SER A 306 -13.44 9.79 2.04
C SER A 306 -13.89 8.35 2.14
N LEU A 307 -13.05 7.51 2.74
CA LEU A 307 -13.37 6.18 3.21
C LEU A 307 -13.08 6.08 4.70
N ASP A 308 -13.75 5.14 5.37
CA ASP A 308 -13.55 4.90 6.79
C ASP A 308 -12.11 4.43 7.07
N ALA A 309 -11.35 5.19 7.86
CA ALA A 309 -10.00 4.77 8.27
C ALA A 309 -10.01 3.68 9.35
N ASN A 310 -11.14 3.49 10.03
CA ASN A 310 -11.33 2.49 11.09
C ASN A 310 -12.07 1.24 10.58
N ALA A 311 -12.14 1.08 9.25
CA ALA A 311 -12.76 -0.08 8.61
C ALA A 311 -12.12 -1.41 9.00
N LEU A 312 -10.82 -1.39 9.37
CA LEU A 312 -10.12 -2.57 9.87
C LEU A 312 -10.21 -2.62 11.39
N CYS A 313 -10.85 -3.67 11.91
CA CYS A 313 -10.66 -4.00 13.32
C CYS A 313 -9.23 -4.47 13.57
N CYS A 314 -8.78 -4.26 14.80
CA CYS A 314 -7.76 -5.10 15.40
C CYS A 314 -6.38 -4.97 14.72
N TYR A 315 -6.18 -3.88 13.95
CA TYR A 315 -4.89 -3.45 13.46
C TYR A 315 -4.29 -2.47 14.46
N ASP A 316 -3.12 -2.81 14.99
CA ASP A 316 -2.41 -2.04 16.02
C ASP A 316 -1.40 -1.04 15.42
N GLY A 317 -1.44 -0.84 14.10
CA GLY A 317 -0.45 -0.02 13.38
C GLY A 317 0.90 -0.71 13.18
N THR A 318 1.05 -1.96 13.63
CA THR A 318 2.29 -2.74 13.49
C THR A 318 2.15 -3.85 12.45
N GLY A 319 3.25 -4.16 11.76
CA GLY A 319 3.27 -5.17 10.71
C GLY A 319 2.63 -4.75 9.38
N ALA A 320 2.52 -5.72 8.47
CA ALA A 320 1.95 -5.52 7.15
C ALA A 320 0.42 -5.39 7.24
N SER A 321 -0.14 -4.35 6.65
CA SER A 321 -1.55 -4.30 6.32
C SER A 321 -1.75 -3.90 4.87
N THR A 322 -2.90 -4.30 4.35
CA THR A 322 -3.38 -3.86 3.06
C THR A 322 -4.86 -3.50 3.19
N PRO A 323 -5.19 -2.34 3.78
CA PRO A 323 -6.57 -1.89 3.87
C PRO A 323 -7.16 -1.50 2.52
N LEU A 324 -6.33 -0.98 1.60
CA LEU A 324 -6.79 -0.42 0.32
C LEU A 324 -5.99 -0.97 -0.87
N ARG A 325 -6.70 -1.23 -1.98
CA ARG A 325 -6.11 -1.71 -3.23
C ARG A 325 -6.76 -1.06 -4.44
N ILE A 326 -5.95 -0.57 -5.36
CA ILE A 326 -6.39 -0.36 -6.75
C ILE A 326 -5.97 -1.59 -7.54
N ALA A 327 -6.95 -2.34 -8.04
CA ALA A 327 -6.68 -3.54 -8.81
C ALA A 327 -6.45 -3.23 -10.30
N SER A 328 -6.08 -4.25 -11.08
CA SER A 328 -5.82 -4.09 -12.53
C SER A 328 -7.05 -3.71 -13.34
N ASP A 329 -8.25 -3.85 -12.79
CA ASP A 329 -9.51 -3.39 -13.39
C ASP A 329 -9.74 -1.87 -13.20
N GLY A 330 -8.81 -1.18 -12.54
CA GLY A 330 -8.88 0.26 -12.28
C GLY A 330 -9.87 0.64 -11.18
N ARG A 331 -10.37 -0.31 -10.40
CA ARG A 331 -11.27 -0.03 -9.28
C ARG A 331 -10.52 -0.03 -7.95
N LEU A 332 -11.04 0.74 -7.01
CA LEU A 332 -10.57 0.77 -5.64
C LEU A 332 -11.34 -0.25 -4.80
N TYR A 333 -10.62 -0.92 -3.92
CA TYR A 333 -11.14 -1.91 -2.99
C TYR A 333 -10.70 -1.56 -1.57
N GLN A 334 -11.57 -1.80 -0.60
CA GLN A 334 -11.29 -1.64 0.82
C GLN A 334 -11.64 -2.90 1.60
N LEU A 335 -10.69 -3.40 2.38
CA LEU A 335 -10.96 -4.42 3.38
C LEU A 335 -11.64 -3.80 4.60
N ARG A 336 -12.70 -4.46 5.07
CA ARG A 336 -13.46 -4.10 6.27
C ARG A 336 -13.57 -5.33 7.16
N THR A 337 -13.23 -5.21 8.43
CA THR A 337 -13.27 -6.33 9.38
C THR A 337 -13.87 -5.93 10.71
N ASN A 338 -14.70 -6.81 11.27
CA ASN A 338 -15.33 -6.62 12.57
C ASN A 338 -15.60 -8.01 13.19
N PRO A 339 -15.15 -8.30 14.42
CA PRO A 339 -15.36 -9.60 15.06
C PRO A 339 -16.82 -10.04 15.16
N LYS A 340 -17.78 -9.08 15.17
CA LYS A 340 -19.21 -9.36 15.25
C LYS A 340 -19.82 -9.70 13.89
N THR A 341 -19.31 -9.14 12.80
CA THR A 341 -19.92 -9.28 11.46
C THR A 341 -19.04 -10.00 10.43
N GLY A 342 -17.79 -10.30 10.77
CA GLY A 342 -16.84 -10.98 9.90
C GLY A 342 -15.95 -10.03 9.10
N ALA A 343 -15.65 -10.43 7.87
CA ALA A 343 -14.84 -9.67 6.93
C ALA A 343 -15.63 -9.40 5.64
N SER A 344 -15.43 -8.21 5.06
CA SER A 344 -15.95 -7.87 3.74
C SER A 344 -14.96 -7.04 2.95
N ILE A 345 -15.01 -7.15 1.63
CA ILE A 345 -14.21 -6.31 0.73
C ILE A 345 -15.17 -5.51 -0.14
N ALA A 346 -15.13 -4.20 0.06
CA ALA A 346 -15.98 -3.24 -0.62
C ALA A 346 -15.28 -2.72 -1.88
N ARG A 347 -16.02 -2.53 -2.96
CA ARG A 347 -15.54 -2.01 -4.25
C ARG A 347 -16.09 -0.62 -4.52
N TYR A 348 -15.24 0.25 -5.05
CA TYR A 348 -15.56 1.62 -5.43
C TYR A 348 -15.05 1.90 -6.83
N SER A 349 -15.90 2.49 -7.66
CA SER A 349 -15.52 3.00 -8.96
C SER A 349 -14.69 4.24 -8.73
N LEU A 350 -13.49 4.25 -9.27
CA LEU A 350 -12.76 5.48 -9.42
C LEU A 350 -13.43 6.26 -10.55
N PRO A 351 -13.90 7.48 -10.28
CA PRO A 351 -14.62 8.24 -11.30
C PRO A 351 -13.70 8.41 -12.53
N ARG A 352 -14.25 8.21 -13.74
CA ARG A 352 -13.55 8.29 -15.04
C ARG A 352 -13.43 9.70 -15.61
#